data_AF-A0A8I1EIF8-F1
#
_entry.id   AF-A0A8I1EIF8-F1
#
_cell.length_a   1.000
_cell.length_b   1.000
_cell.length_c   1.000
_cell.angle_alpha   90.00
_cell.angle_beta   90.00
_cell.angle_gamma   90.00
#
_symmetry.space_group_name_H-M   'P 1'
#
loop_
_entity.id
_entity.type
_entity.pdbx_description
1 polymer ?
#
loop_
_entity_poly.entity_id
_entity_poly.type
_entity_poly.pdbx_seq_one_letter_code
_entity_poly.pdbx_strand_id
1 'polypeptide(L)'
;MSDLKDAGALDGASTIKLSPAVENQLHKINSFLHDEGEPLMGCELTEDEAVELALKYFPGKPYCLVSHWYKVDLDISDADAAAVRSQGCEPVLVYGGKVLRDSHRRFVRGNWVRSTLQVSFTHGCLFQTPNTVYVLMGEGSVKKEKPEVIGAIF
;
A
#
# COMPACT_ATOMS: atom_id res chain seq x y z
N MET A 1 30.23 -47.60 -36.93
CA MET A 1 28.76 -47.71 -36.79
C MET A 1 28.50 -47.96 -35.32
N SER A 2 28.06 -47.02 -34.50
CA SER A 2 27.28 -45.80 -34.73
C SER A 2 27.44 -44.89 -33.51
N ASP A 3 27.48 -43.59 -33.77
CA ASP A 3 27.40 -42.47 -32.83
C ASP A 3 26.20 -42.52 -31.88
N LEU A 4 26.38 -42.00 -30.66
CA LEU A 4 25.39 -41.24 -29.88
C LEU A 4 26.15 -40.58 -28.69
N LYS A 5 26.62 -39.34 -28.88
CA LYS A 5 25.98 -38.06 -28.49
C LYS A 5 26.24 -37.62 -27.05
N ASP A 6 27.01 -36.53 -26.98
CA ASP A 6 26.96 -35.41 -26.04
C ASP A 6 25.94 -35.49 -24.90
N ALA A 7 26.46 -35.59 -23.68
CA ALA A 7 25.82 -35.02 -22.50
C ALA A 7 26.49 -33.68 -22.20
N GLY A 8 26.20 -32.67 -23.03
CA GLY A 8 26.49 -31.29 -22.71
C GLY A 8 25.72 -30.91 -21.44
N ALA A 9 26.46 -30.48 -20.42
CA ALA A 9 25.90 -29.95 -19.19
C ALA A 9 24.88 -28.85 -19.51
N LEU A 10 23.66 -29.01 -19.01
CA LEU A 10 22.64 -27.96 -19.03
C LEU A 10 23.00 -26.95 -17.92
N ASP A 11 24.00 -26.11 -18.18
CA ASP A 11 24.18 -24.87 -17.45
C ASP A 11 23.52 -23.75 -18.26
N GLY A 12 22.31 -23.41 -17.86
CA GLY A 12 21.41 -22.59 -18.68
C GLY A 12 20.34 -21.91 -17.87
N ALA A 13 20.67 -21.43 -16.66
CA ALA A 13 19.88 -20.36 -16.06
C ALA A 13 20.12 -19.10 -16.91
N SER A 14 19.32 -18.92 -17.96
CA SER A 14 19.35 -17.70 -18.76
C SER A 14 18.93 -16.54 -17.86
N THR A 15 19.91 -15.81 -17.33
CA THR A 15 19.66 -14.59 -16.55
C THR A 15 18.98 -13.58 -17.47
N ILE A 16 17.72 -13.24 -17.18
CA ILE A 16 17.04 -12.13 -17.86
C ILE A 16 17.81 -10.86 -17.51
N LYS A 17 18.51 -10.29 -18.50
CA LYS A 17 19.20 -9.01 -18.33
C LYS A 17 18.17 -7.88 -18.45
N LEU A 18 17.83 -7.28 -17.32
CA LEU A 18 16.92 -6.14 -17.28
C LEU A 18 17.62 -4.90 -17.85
N SER A 19 16.84 -3.95 -18.38
CA SER A 19 17.40 -2.66 -18.76
C SER A 19 17.71 -1.85 -17.49
N PRO A 20 18.70 -0.94 -17.50
CA PRO A 20 19.03 -0.12 -16.35
C PRO A 20 17.82 0.68 -15.80
N ALA A 21 16.89 1.07 -16.68
CA ALA A 21 15.67 1.76 -16.29
C ALA A 21 14.73 0.85 -15.46
N VAL A 22 14.57 -0.41 -15.86
CA VAL A 22 13.73 -1.38 -15.14
C VAL A 22 14.39 -1.78 -13.81
N GLU A 23 15.70 -1.98 -13.79
CA GLU A 23 16.45 -2.25 -12.56
C GLU A 23 16.29 -1.11 -11.54
N ASN A 24 16.40 0.14 -11.99
CA ASN A 24 16.21 1.30 -11.14
C ASN A 24 14.77 1.40 -10.59
N GLN A 25 13.77 1.11 -11.42
CA GLN A 25 12.37 1.10 -10.95
C GLN A 25 12.12 0.00 -9.91
N LEU A 26 12.64 -1.20 -10.14
CA LEU A 26 12.54 -2.29 -9.17
C LEU A 26 13.20 -1.92 -7.84
N HIS A 27 14.38 -1.29 -7.89
CA HIS A 27 15.08 -0.83 -6.69
C HIS A 27 14.23 0.17 -5.88
N LYS A 28 13.59 1.14 -6.54
CA LYS A 28 12.69 2.10 -5.88
C LYS A 28 11.48 1.44 -5.24
N ILE A 29 10.82 0.52 -5.95
CA ILE A 29 9.66 -0.21 -5.40
C ILE A 29 10.08 -1.04 -4.19
N ASN A 30 11.22 -1.74 -4.29
CA ASN A 30 11.75 -2.54 -3.19
C ASN A 30 12.07 -1.69 -1.96
N SER A 31 12.74 -0.54 -2.17
CA SER A 31 13.01 0.44 -1.10
C SER A 31 11.71 0.93 -0.47
N PHE A 32 10.70 1.32 -1.27
CA PHE A 32 9.40 1.72 -0.74
C PHE A 32 8.72 0.62 0.10
N LEU A 33 8.83 -0.65 -0.29
CA LEU A 33 8.18 -1.76 0.42
C LEU A 33 8.91 -2.22 1.69
N HIS A 34 10.22 -1.99 1.78
CA HIS A 34 11.06 -2.61 2.83
C HIS A 34 11.77 -1.62 3.73
N ASP A 35 12.04 -0.40 3.27
CA ASP A 35 12.72 0.59 4.09
C ASP A 35 11.77 1.11 5.18
N GLU A 36 12.33 1.59 6.29
CA GLU A 36 11.54 2.17 7.37
C GLU A 36 11.07 3.58 6.97
N GLY A 37 9.82 3.91 7.29
CA GLY A 37 9.31 5.28 7.26
C GLY A 37 9.38 5.93 8.64
N GLU A 38 8.87 7.16 8.77
CA GLU A 38 8.72 7.79 10.09
C GLU A 38 7.67 7.02 10.91
N PRO A 39 8.00 6.44 12.07
CA PRO A 39 7.07 5.60 12.82
C PRO A 39 5.80 6.35 13.22
N LEU A 40 4.65 5.70 13.06
CA LEU A 40 3.35 6.23 13.48
C LEU A 40 2.50 5.10 14.07
N MET A 41 2.06 5.29 15.31
CA MET A 41 1.15 4.35 15.97
C MET A 41 -0.27 4.54 15.46
N GLY A 42 -0.93 3.44 15.10
CA GLY A 42 -2.32 3.39 14.68
C GLY A 42 -3.27 3.01 15.82
N CYS A 43 -4.25 2.18 15.50
CA CYS A 43 -5.26 1.67 16.40
C CYS A 43 -4.70 0.49 17.22
N GLU A 44 -4.68 0.64 18.54
CA GLU A 44 -4.25 -0.40 19.48
C GLU A 44 -5.42 -1.25 20.03
N LEU A 45 -6.64 -1.00 19.53
CA LEU A 45 -7.82 -1.77 19.90
C LEU A 45 -7.79 -3.17 19.27
N THR A 46 -8.60 -4.07 19.80
CA THR A 46 -8.87 -5.35 19.14
C THR A 46 -9.58 -5.16 17.79
N GLU A 47 -9.56 -6.17 16.91
CA GLU A 47 -10.24 -6.06 15.61
C GLU A 47 -11.74 -5.75 15.75
N ASP A 48 -12.43 -6.29 16.76
CA ASP A 48 -13.86 -6.03 16.96
C ASP A 48 -14.13 -4.62 17.51
N GLU A 49 -13.34 -4.15 18.48
CA GLU A 49 -13.45 -2.78 18.99
C GLU A 49 -13.09 -1.73 17.91
N ALA A 50 -12.10 -2.02 17.05
CA ALA A 50 -11.75 -1.19 15.91
C ALA A 50 -12.90 -1.09 14.89
N VAL A 51 -13.66 -2.18 14.69
CA VAL A 51 -14.88 -2.16 13.88
C VAL A 51 -15.95 -1.29 14.52
N GLU A 52 -16.19 -1.43 15.83
CA GLU A 52 -17.13 -0.57 16.55
C GLU A 52 -16.75 0.91 16.45
N LEU A 53 -15.46 1.23 16.58
CA LEU A 53 -14.92 2.57 16.41
C LEU A 53 -15.22 3.13 15.01
N ALA A 54 -14.96 2.35 13.95
CA ALA A 54 -15.23 2.77 12.58
C ALA A 54 -16.74 3.01 12.34
N LEU A 55 -17.59 2.09 12.83
CA LEU A 55 -19.05 2.20 12.69
C LEU A 55 -19.63 3.38 13.50
N LYS A 56 -19.04 3.70 14.65
CA LYS A 56 -19.43 4.84 15.49
C LYS A 56 -19.20 6.17 14.78
N TYR A 57 -18.03 6.36 14.16
CA TYR A 57 -17.66 7.65 13.56
C TYR A 57 -18.01 7.78 12.08
N PHE A 58 -18.21 6.66 11.38
CA PHE A 58 -18.59 6.64 9.97
C PHE A 58 -19.74 5.66 9.72
N PRO A 59 -20.93 5.90 10.32
CA PRO A 59 -22.06 4.98 10.22
C PRO A 59 -22.46 4.74 8.75
N GLY A 60 -22.64 3.47 8.39
CA GLY A 60 -23.02 3.06 7.04
C GLY A 60 -21.90 3.12 5.99
N LYS A 61 -20.72 3.64 6.33
CA LYS A 61 -19.55 3.62 5.42
C LYS A 61 -18.81 2.28 5.54
N PRO A 62 -18.40 1.65 4.43
CA PRO A 62 -17.59 0.43 4.48
C PRO A 62 -16.26 0.68 5.19
N TYR A 63 -15.81 -0.28 6.00
CA TYR A 63 -14.49 -0.27 6.64
C TYR A 63 -13.57 -1.37 6.08
N CYS A 64 -12.26 -1.12 6.19
CA CYS A 64 -11.19 -2.09 5.93
C CYS A 64 -10.08 -1.94 6.99
N LEU A 65 -9.91 -2.94 7.86
CA LEU A 65 -8.83 -2.97 8.84
C LEU A 65 -7.57 -3.49 8.16
N VAL A 66 -6.45 -2.77 8.32
CA VAL A 66 -5.16 -3.13 7.73
C VAL A 66 -4.04 -3.04 8.77
N SER A 67 -3.04 -3.91 8.69
CA SER A 67 -1.78 -3.81 9.43
C SER A 67 -0.59 -3.74 8.49
N HIS A 68 0.61 -3.49 9.04
CA HIS A 68 1.84 -3.27 8.27
C HIS A 68 1.62 -2.18 7.22
N TRP A 69 1.14 -1.03 7.69
CA TRP A 69 0.64 0.02 6.82
C TRP A 69 1.61 1.19 6.70
N TYR A 70 1.56 1.85 5.55
CA TYR A 70 2.20 3.13 5.28
C TYR A 70 1.14 4.17 4.96
N LYS A 71 1.21 5.32 5.61
CA LYS A 71 0.56 6.54 5.12
C LYS A 71 1.54 7.24 4.19
N VAL A 72 1.20 7.37 2.92
CA VAL A 72 2.11 7.87 1.89
C VAL A 72 1.67 9.27 1.48
N ASP A 73 2.49 10.26 1.81
CA ASP A 73 2.40 11.62 1.27
C ASP A 73 2.98 11.63 -0.15
N LEU A 74 2.17 12.00 -1.14
CA LEU A 74 2.59 11.97 -2.54
C LEU A 74 3.48 13.17 -2.83
N ASP A 75 4.69 12.90 -3.30
CA ASP A 75 5.63 13.92 -3.76
C ASP A 75 5.21 14.46 -5.14
N ILE A 76 4.29 15.41 -5.13
CA ILE A 76 3.71 16.08 -6.31
C ILE A 76 3.91 17.59 -6.24
N SER A 77 3.69 18.28 -7.35
CA SER A 77 3.78 19.73 -7.40
C SER A 77 2.67 20.41 -6.57
N ASP A 78 2.89 21.65 -6.14
CA ASP A 78 1.88 22.43 -5.43
C ASP A 78 0.60 22.62 -6.25
N ALA A 79 0.73 22.73 -7.58
CA ALA A 79 -0.40 22.84 -8.48
C ALA A 79 -1.24 21.56 -8.49
N ASP A 80 -0.60 20.39 -8.54
CA ASP A 80 -1.29 19.10 -8.49
C ASP A 80 -1.91 18.85 -7.11
N ALA A 81 -1.19 19.21 -6.04
CA ALA A 81 -1.71 19.12 -4.68
C ALA A 81 -2.93 20.04 -4.48
N ALA A 82 -2.91 21.26 -5.02
CA ALA A 82 -4.05 22.16 -5.01
C ALA A 82 -5.24 21.60 -5.82
N ALA A 83 -4.98 20.97 -6.97
CA ALA A 83 -6.02 20.31 -7.75
C ALA A 83 -6.67 19.15 -6.98
N VAL A 84 -5.88 18.31 -6.29
CA VAL A 84 -6.38 17.25 -5.40
C VAL A 84 -7.24 17.83 -4.27
N ARG A 85 -6.77 18.89 -3.61
CA ARG A 85 -7.50 19.57 -2.53
C ARG A 85 -8.80 20.22 -2.98
N SER A 86 -8.84 20.76 -4.19
CA SER A 86 -10.08 21.32 -4.76
C SER A 86 -11.20 20.28 -4.92
N GLN A 87 -10.86 18.99 -4.93
CA GLN A 87 -11.80 17.87 -5.00
C GLN A 87 -12.18 17.32 -3.60
N GLY A 88 -11.71 17.95 -2.52
CA GLY A 88 -11.98 17.52 -1.14
C GLY A 88 -11.12 16.36 -0.66
N CYS A 89 -9.95 16.15 -1.28
CA CYS A 89 -8.99 15.13 -0.89
C CYS A 89 -7.64 15.74 -0.49
N GLU A 90 -6.82 15.01 0.24
CA GLU A 90 -5.40 15.30 0.41
C GLU A 90 -4.58 14.36 -0.48
N PRO A 91 -3.38 14.77 -0.95
CA PRO A 91 -2.49 13.94 -1.76
C PRO A 91 -1.79 12.87 -0.93
N VAL A 92 -2.57 12.14 -0.13
CA VAL A 92 -2.12 11.13 0.81
C VAL A 92 -2.92 9.86 0.53
N LEU A 93 -2.26 8.70 0.54
CA LEU A 93 -2.92 7.39 0.44
C LEU A 93 -2.40 6.44 1.52
N VAL A 94 -3.04 5.27 1.62
CA VAL A 94 -2.59 4.17 2.47
C VAL A 94 -2.18 3.00 1.60
N TYR A 95 -1.01 2.44 1.90
CA TYR A 95 -0.65 1.07 1.53
C TYR A 95 -0.76 0.21 2.78
N GLY A 96 -1.61 -0.81 2.77
CA GLY A 96 -1.71 -1.80 3.83
C GLY A 96 -1.10 -3.11 3.37
N GLY A 97 -0.01 -3.56 4.00
CA GLY A 97 0.64 -4.83 3.66
C GLY A 97 -0.22 -6.05 4.00
N LYS A 98 -1.18 -5.92 4.91
CA LYS A 98 -2.07 -7.01 5.32
C LYS A 98 -3.48 -6.52 5.66
N VAL A 99 -4.48 -6.99 4.93
CA VAL A 99 -5.90 -6.84 5.27
C VAL A 99 -6.24 -7.81 6.40
N LEU A 100 -6.81 -7.27 7.48
CA LEU A 100 -7.34 -8.06 8.57
C LEU A 100 -8.83 -8.35 8.34
N ARG A 101 -9.61 -7.31 8.04
CA ARG A 101 -11.06 -7.45 7.87
C ARG A 101 -11.59 -6.40 6.90
N ASP A 102 -12.27 -6.83 5.86
CA ASP A 102 -12.96 -5.93 4.92
C ASP A 102 -14.48 -6.18 4.97
N SER A 103 -15.23 -5.15 5.34
CA SER A 103 -16.70 -5.21 5.45
C SER A 103 -17.39 -5.55 4.12
N HIS A 104 -16.79 -5.17 3.00
CA HIS A 104 -17.33 -5.41 1.65
C HIS A 104 -16.74 -6.64 0.96
N ARG A 105 -15.86 -7.41 1.62
CA ARG A 105 -15.21 -8.62 1.08
C ARG A 105 -14.56 -8.41 -0.30
N ARG A 106 -14.08 -7.21 -0.57
CA ARG A 106 -13.32 -6.84 -1.78
C ARG A 106 -11.92 -7.43 -1.73
N PHE A 107 -11.39 -7.59 -0.52
CA PHE A 107 -10.05 -8.10 -0.28
C PHE A 107 -10.09 -9.33 0.62
N VAL A 108 -9.29 -10.33 0.27
CA VAL A 108 -9.09 -11.53 1.09
C VAL A 108 -8.21 -11.17 2.29
N ARG A 109 -8.52 -11.70 3.47
CA ARG A 109 -7.67 -11.54 4.66
C ARG A 109 -6.26 -12.03 4.35
N GLY A 110 -5.24 -11.25 4.72
CA GLY A 110 -3.84 -11.52 4.43
C GLY A 110 -3.30 -10.81 3.19
N ASN A 111 -4.15 -10.39 2.25
CA ASN A 111 -3.69 -9.67 1.06
C ASN A 111 -3.30 -8.23 1.38
N TRP A 112 -2.55 -7.61 0.48
CA TRP A 112 -2.28 -6.17 0.54
C TRP A 112 -3.43 -5.35 -0.06
N VAL A 113 -3.46 -4.06 0.24
CA VAL A 113 -4.38 -3.10 -0.38
C VAL A 113 -3.71 -1.73 -0.54
N ARG A 114 -4.01 -1.04 -1.64
CA ARG A 114 -3.75 0.39 -1.80
C ARG A 114 -5.07 1.14 -1.79
N SER A 115 -5.19 2.15 -0.94
CA SER A 115 -6.37 3.01 -0.91
C SER A 115 -6.36 4.02 -2.07
N THR A 116 -7.49 4.69 -2.27
CA THR A 116 -7.52 5.97 -2.97
C THR A 116 -7.05 7.10 -2.05
N LEU A 117 -7.08 8.33 -2.55
CA LEU A 117 -6.70 9.53 -1.79
C LEU A 117 -7.55 9.75 -0.54
N GLN A 118 -6.90 10.32 0.47
CA GLN A 118 -7.45 10.68 1.77
C GLN A 118 -8.52 11.76 1.61
N VAL A 119 -9.67 11.57 2.23
CA VAL A 119 -10.66 12.64 2.48
C VAL A 119 -10.42 13.24 3.86
N SER A 120 -10.20 12.39 4.87
CA SER A 120 -9.85 12.83 6.22
C SER A 120 -9.03 11.77 6.95
N PHE A 121 -8.28 12.18 7.97
CA PHE A 121 -7.60 11.29 8.90
C PHE A 121 -7.89 11.74 10.33
N THR A 122 -8.54 10.89 11.11
CA THR A 122 -9.05 11.26 12.45
C THR A 122 -8.73 10.17 13.47
N HIS A 123 -8.78 10.53 14.76
CA HIS A 123 -8.58 9.58 15.87
C HIS A 123 -7.24 8.84 15.83
N GLY A 124 -6.24 9.38 15.14
CA GLY A 124 -4.92 8.78 14.97
C GLY A 124 -4.87 7.49 14.14
N CYS A 125 -6.01 6.95 13.69
CA CYS A 125 -6.05 5.64 13.04
C CYS A 125 -7.17 5.45 12.00
N LEU A 126 -8.14 6.37 11.90
CA LEU A 126 -9.24 6.27 10.94
C LEU A 126 -8.90 7.11 9.70
N PHE A 127 -8.51 6.43 8.63
CA PHE A 127 -8.18 7.01 7.34
C PHE A 127 -9.35 6.89 6.38
N GLN A 128 -10.06 7.98 6.15
CA GLN A 128 -11.24 8.01 5.30
C GLN A 128 -10.85 8.28 3.84
N THR A 129 -11.41 7.52 2.93
CA THR A 129 -11.50 7.80 1.49
C THR A 129 -12.96 8.03 1.09
N PRO A 130 -13.27 8.38 -0.18
CA PRO A 130 -14.65 8.62 -0.60
C PRO A 130 -15.58 7.46 -0.25
N ASN A 131 -15.12 6.21 -0.45
CA ASN A 131 -15.96 5.02 -0.35
C ASN A 131 -15.60 4.09 0.82
N THR A 132 -14.56 4.37 1.60
CA THR A 132 -14.10 3.44 2.65
C THR A 132 -13.41 4.16 3.79
N VAL A 133 -13.51 3.62 5.00
CA VAL A 133 -12.64 3.98 6.12
C VAL A 133 -11.65 2.86 6.33
N TYR A 134 -10.38 3.17 6.18
CA TYR A 134 -9.31 2.26 6.55
C TYR A 134 -9.02 2.48 8.02
N VAL A 135 -9.04 1.39 8.80
CA VAL A 135 -8.57 1.43 10.19
C VAL A 135 -7.14 0.92 10.19
N LEU A 136 -6.23 1.81 10.51
CA LEU A 136 -4.79 1.56 10.50
C LEU A 136 -4.43 0.88 11.83
N MET A 137 -4.22 -0.43 11.83
CA MET A 137 -4.06 -1.25 13.04
C MET A 137 -2.58 -1.37 13.43
N GLY A 138 -2.30 -1.20 14.72
CA GLY A 138 -0.96 -1.33 15.30
C GLY A 138 0.05 -0.35 14.69
N GLU A 139 1.32 -0.76 14.71
CA GLU A 139 2.44 0.00 14.17
C GLU A 139 2.36 0.16 12.66
N GLY A 140 2.67 1.37 12.20
CA GLY A 140 2.91 1.69 10.81
C GLY A 140 3.92 2.83 10.70
N SER A 141 4.00 3.42 9.50
CA SER A 141 4.86 4.58 9.29
C SER A 141 4.31 5.55 8.26
N VAL A 142 4.86 6.76 8.25
CA VAL A 142 4.63 7.77 7.24
C VAL A 142 5.80 7.77 6.27
N LYS A 143 5.50 7.82 4.98
CA LYS A 143 6.49 7.91 3.90
C LYS A 143 6.13 9.04 2.95
N LYS A 144 7.13 9.61 2.29
CA LYS A 144 6.95 10.51 1.16
C LYS A 144 7.45 9.82 -0.10
N GLU A 145 6.64 9.73 -1.14
CA GLU A 145 7.00 8.97 -2.33
C GLU A 145 6.34 9.52 -3.59
N LYS A 146 6.98 9.33 -4.75
CA LYS A 146 6.42 9.77 -6.03
C LYS A 146 5.25 8.87 -6.46
N PRO A 147 4.21 9.42 -7.11
CA PRO A 147 3.09 8.64 -7.60
C PRO A 147 3.48 7.47 -8.51
N GLU A 148 4.56 7.61 -9.29
CA GLU A 148 5.03 6.55 -10.20
C GLU A 148 5.46 5.28 -9.48
N VAL A 149 6.10 5.40 -8.30
CA VAL A 149 6.58 4.26 -7.52
C VAL A 149 5.40 3.51 -6.89
N ILE A 150 4.44 4.25 -6.35
CA ILE A 150 3.23 3.69 -5.75
C ILE A 150 2.27 3.12 -6.80
N GLY A 151 2.19 3.79 -7.95
CA GLY A 151 1.38 3.38 -9.09
C GLY A 151 1.82 2.04 -9.65
N ALA A 152 3.12 1.72 -9.56
CA ALA A 152 3.72 0.48 -10.05
C ALA A 152 3.47 -0.75 -9.17
N ILE A 153 2.85 -0.58 -8.01
CA ILE A 153 2.39 -1.66 -7.14
C ILE A 153 0.96 -1.99 -7.58
N PHE A 154 0.84 -2.92 -8.53
CA PHE A 154 -0.42 -3.32 -9.19
C PHE A 154 -1.07 -4.53 -8.54
#